data_AF-A0A522Z6G5-F1
#
_entry.id   AF-A0A522Z6G5-F1
#
_cell.length_a   1.000
_cell.length_b   1.000
_cell.length_c   1.000
_cell.angle_alpha   90.00
_cell.angle_beta   90.00
_cell.angle_gamma   90.00
#
_symmetry.space_group_name_H-M   'P 1'
#
loop_
_entity.id
_entity.type
_entity.pdbx_description
1 polymer ?
#
loop_
_entity_poly.entity_id
_entity_poly.type
_entity_poly.pdbx_seq_one_letter_code
_entity_poly.pdbx_strand_id
1 'polypeptide(L)'
;MAKGPKHVVANIKKTLLKRLLPIRVEFPIEGETLVSPDYTFRVMAPEAAVTVDICINQGDWLPCREAVGLWWHDWNTLENGEYEVVARARQQDGTVTVSEPRIFFVKRP
;
A
#
# COMPACT_ATOMS: atom_id res chain seq x y z
N MET A 1 12.62 -35.17 -27.75
CA MET A 1 13.48 -34.09 -27.20
C MET A 1 12.62 -33.19 -26.32
N ALA A 2 12.93 -33.13 -25.03
CA ALA A 2 12.11 -32.51 -23.99
C ALA A 2 12.12 -30.97 -24.08
N LYS A 3 10.95 -30.34 -23.94
CA LYS A 3 10.81 -28.88 -23.81
C LYS A 3 11.42 -28.46 -22.46
N GLY A 4 12.51 -27.68 -22.49
CA GLY A 4 13.27 -27.25 -21.31
C GLY A 4 12.52 -26.30 -20.36
N PRO A 5 13.10 -26.00 -19.18
CA PRO A 5 12.42 -25.63 -17.93
C PRO A 5 12.03 -24.13 -17.83
N LYS A 6 11.64 -23.50 -18.94
CA LYS A 6 11.34 -22.05 -18.94
C LYS A 6 10.17 -21.66 -18.03
N HIS A 7 9.18 -22.55 -17.84
CA HIS A 7 8.00 -22.29 -17.01
C HIS A 7 8.28 -22.40 -15.50
N VAL A 8 9.21 -23.26 -15.08
CA VAL A 8 9.49 -23.49 -13.64
C VAL A 8 10.27 -22.31 -13.04
N VAL A 9 11.24 -21.77 -13.77
CA VAL A 9 12.09 -20.65 -13.30
C VAL A 9 11.30 -19.35 -13.16
N ALA A 10 10.31 -19.11 -14.03
CA ALA A 10 9.48 -17.90 -13.97
C ALA A 10 8.61 -17.85 -12.70
N ASN A 11 8.05 -19.00 -12.29
CA ASN A 11 7.22 -19.06 -11.08
C ASN A 11 8.03 -18.84 -9.80
N ILE A 12 9.24 -19.42 -9.71
CA ILE A 12 10.13 -19.23 -8.55
C ILE A 12 10.51 -17.76 -8.41
N LYS A 13 10.89 -17.09 -9.50
CA LYS A 13 11.20 -15.65 -9.48
C LYS A 13 10.00 -14.82 -9.06
N LYS A 14 8.80 -15.11 -9.57
CA LYS A 14 7.57 -14.39 -9.24
C LYS A 14 7.21 -14.53 -7.75
N THR A 15 7.35 -15.72 -7.18
CA THR A 15 7.13 -15.97 -5.75
C THR A 15 8.18 -15.24 -4.88
N LEU A 16 9.45 -15.26 -5.28
CA LEU A 16 10.50 -14.55 -4.54
C LEU A 16 10.30 -13.03 -4.59
N LEU A 17 9.95 -12.49 -5.76
CA LEU A 17 9.65 -11.07 -5.93
C LEU A 17 8.46 -10.65 -5.05
N LYS A 18 7.38 -11.43 -5.00
CA LYS A 18 6.24 -11.14 -4.11
C LYS A 18 6.61 -11.02 -2.64
N ARG A 19 7.58 -11.82 -2.18
CA ARG A 19 8.12 -11.75 -0.81
C ARG A 19 9.02 -10.54 -0.58
N LEU A 20 9.57 -9.96 -1.64
CA LEU A 20 10.51 -8.83 -1.61
C LEU A 20 9.88 -7.50 -2.09
N LEU A 21 8.60 -7.48 -2.44
CA LEU A 21 7.93 -6.26 -2.87
C LEU A 21 7.93 -5.26 -1.70
N PRO A 22 8.49 -4.06 -1.87
CA PRO A 22 8.43 -3.05 -0.82
C PRO A 22 6.98 -2.64 -0.58
N ILE A 23 6.68 -2.22 0.65
CA ILE A 23 5.40 -1.58 0.93
C ILE A 23 5.26 -0.29 0.11
N ARG A 24 4.07 -0.08 -0.45
CA ARG A 24 3.77 1.08 -1.30
C ARG A 24 2.31 1.48 -1.21
N VAL A 25 2.06 2.78 -1.06
CA VAL A 25 0.75 3.38 -1.32
C VAL A 25 0.51 3.38 -2.84
N GLU A 26 -0.43 2.55 -3.30
CA GLU A 26 -0.83 2.48 -4.70
C GLU A 26 -1.86 3.54 -5.05
N PHE A 27 -2.82 3.76 -4.15
CA PHE A 27 -3.83 4.80 -4.27
C PHE A 27 -3.96 5.56 -2.94
N PRO A 28 -3.96 6.90 -2.96
CA PRO A 28 -3.89 7.74 -4.16
C PRO A 28 -2.54 7.64 -4.89
N ILE A 29 -2.56 7.96 -6.19
CA ILE A 29 -1.32 8.15 -6.95
C ILE A 29 -0.71 9.52 -6.62
N GLU A 30 0.57 9.70 -6.94
CA GLU A 30 1.27 10.95 -6.66
C GLU A 30 0.56 12.16 -7.29
N GLY A 31 0.28 13.17 -6.47
CA GLY A 31 -0.39 14.40 -6.90
C GLY A 31 -1.87 14.23 -7.27
N GLU A 32 -2.49 13.09 -6.98
CA GLU A 32 -3.91 12.88 -7.27
C GLU A 32 -4.78 13.90 -6.54
N THR A 33 -5.83 14.40 -7.19
CA THR A 33 -6.81 15.30 -6.58
C THR A 33 -8.11 14.54 -6.33
N LEU A 34 -8.44 14.35 -5.05
CA LEU A 34 -9.66 13.74 -4.59
C LEU A 34 -10.78 14.79 -4.52
N VAL A 35 -11.94 14.45 -5.07
CA VAL A 35 -13.13 15.34 -5.12
C VAL A 35 -14.31 14.78 -4.32
N SER A 36 -14.15 13.59 -3.72
CA SER A 36 -15.15 12.89 -2.91
C SER A 36 -14.83 13.04 -1.42
N PRO A 37 -15.85 13.18 -0.54
CA PRO A 37 -15.64 13.18 0.92
C PRO A 37 -15.25 11.79 1.45
N ASP A 38 -15.67 10.73 0.76
CA ASP A 38 -15.36 9.35 1.09
C ASP A 38 -14.31 8.83 0.12
N TYR A 39 -13.25 8.24 0.66
CA TYR A 39 -12.14 7.69 -0.10
C TYR A 39 -11.63 6.39 0.53
N THR A 40 -11.07 5.51 -0.28
CA THR A 40 -10.44 4.28 0.21
C THR A 40 -9.00 4.23 -0.28
N PHE A 41 -8.06 4.28 0.67
CA PHE A 41 -6.64 4.06 0.38
C PHE A 41 -6.41 2.62 -0.05
N ARG A 42 -5.45 2.42 -0.95
CA ARG A 42 -4.98 1.10 -1.35
C ARG A 42 -3.48 0.98 -1.22
N VAL A 43 -3.05 -0.01 -0.45
CA VAL A 43 -1.65 -0.27 -0.14
C VAL A 43 -1.28 -1.68 -0.59
N MET A 44 -0.16 -1.77 -1.28
CA MET A 44 0.51 -3.04 -1.57
C MET A 44 1.60 -3.25 -0.50
N ALA A 45 1.71 -4.48 0.00
CA ALA A 45 2.68 -4.84 1.01
C ALA A 45 3.33 -6.20 0.67
N PRO A 46 4.51 -6.51 1.25
CA PRO A 46 5.10 -7.84 1.14
C PRO A 46 4.13 -8.92 1.63
N GLU A 47 4.18 -10.12 1.05
CA GLU A 47 3.36 -11.27 1.47
C GLU A 47 3.55 -11.64 2.95
N ALA A 48 4.70 -11.33 3.53
CA ALA A 48 5.01 -11.57 4.95
C ALA A 48 4.40 -10.53 5.91
N ALA A 49 3.72 -9.49 5.39
CA ALA A 49 3.08 -8.49 6.23
C ALA A 49 1.92 -9.10 7.02
N VAL A 50 1.97 -8.98 8.35
CA VAL A 50 0.91 -9.41 9.27
C VAL A 50 -0.06 -8.27 9.60
N THR A 51 0.42 -7.03 9.55
CA THR A 51 -0.40 -5.81 9.71
C THR A 51 0.11 -4.73 8.78
N VAL A 52 -0.80 -3.92 8.25
CA VAL A 52 -0.48 -2.68 7.54
C VAL A 52 -1.25 -1.54 8.17
N ASP A 53 -0.57 -0.43 8.42
CA ASP A 53 -1.16 0.80 8.91
C ASP A 53 -0.79 1.95 7.96
N ILE A 54 -1.63 2.99 7.88
CA ILE A 54 -1.29 4.27 7.23
C ILE A 54 -1.22 5.40 8.26
N CYS A 55 -0.43 6.42 7.97
CA CYS A 55 -0.35 7.65 8.74
C CYS A 55 -0.61 8.81 7.77
N ILE A 56 -1.58 9.66 8.08
CA ILE A 56 -1.95 10.83 7.28
C ILE A 56 -1.46 12.08 8.01
N ASN A 57 -0.71 12.95 7.33
CA ASN A 57 -0.17 14.21 7.86
C ASN A 57 0.57 14.05 9.21
N GLN A 58 1.38 13.00 9.34
CA GLN A 58 2.13 12.69 10.58
C GLN A 58 1.25 12.48 11.83
N GLY A 59 -0.04 12.18 11.63
CA GLY A 59 -0.97 11.84 12.70
C GLY A 59 -0.82 10.39 13.20
N ASP A 60 -1.91 9.86 13.76
CA ASP A 60 -1.94 8.50 14.26
C ASP A 60 -1.81 7.45 13.14
N TRP A 61 -1.27 6.28 13.51
CA TRP A 61 -1.27 5.12 12.63
C TRP A 61 -2.64 4.45 12.63
N LEU A 62 -3.29 4.46 11.47
CA LEU A 62 -4.62 3.94 11.25
C LEU A 62 -4.53 2.56 10.59
N PRO A 63 -5.23 1.54 11.12
CA PRO A 63 -5.12 0.17 10.63
C PRO A 63 -5.77 0.02 9.25
N CYS A 64 -5.13 -0.75 8.38
CA CYS A 64 -5.73 -1.22 7.14
C CYS A 64 -6.36 -2.60 7.34
N ARG A 65 -7.43 -2.86 6.58
CA ARG A 65 -8.04 -4.18 6.42
C ARG A 65 -7.44 -4.87 5.20
N GLU A 66 -6.96 -6.10 5.39
CA GLU A 66 -6.55 -6.98 4.28
C GLU A 66 -7.80 -7.47 3.52
N ALA A 67 -7.76 -7.38 2.19
CA ALA A 67 -8.74 -8.00 1.32
C ALA A 67 -8.13 -8.23 -0.07
N VAL A 68 -8.23 -9.48 -0.54
CA VAL A 68 -7.80 -9.91 -1.88
C VAL A 68 -6.29 -9.68 -2.11
N GLY A 69 -5.46 -9.87 -1.07
CA GLY A 69 -4.01 -9.69 -1.16
C GLY A 69 -3.56 -8.23 -1.22
N LEU A 70 -4.43 -7.30 -0.86
CA LEU A 70 -4.19 -5.86 -0.77
C LEU A 70 -4.70 -5.33 0.57
N TRP A 71 -4.24 -4.14 0.94
CA TRP A 71 -4.56 -3.51 2.21
C TRP A 71 -5.33 -2.21 1.95
N TRP A 72 -6.41 -2.02 2.68
CA TRP A 72 -7.38 -0.96 2.43
C TRP A 72 -7.67 -0.19 3.70
N HIS A 73 -7.79 1.13 3.61
CA HIS A 73 -8.28 1.96 4.70
C HIS A 73 -9.32 2.94 4.16
N ASP A 74 -10.53 2.84 4.70
CA ASP A 74 -11.61 3.77 4.39
C ASP A 74 -11.40 5.05 5.20
N TRP A 75 -11.44 6.19 4.53
CA TRP A 75 -11.13 7.49 5.08
C TRP A 75 -12.16 8.51 4.63
N ASN A 76 -12.48 9.41 5.55
CA ASN A 76 -13.31 10.56 5.28
C ASN A 76 -12.61 11.83 5.75
N THR A 77 -12.77 12.90 4.98
CA THR A 77 -12.34 14.24 5.40
C THR A 77 -13.28 15.29 4.85
N LEU A 78 -13.41 16.38 5.63
CA LEU A 78 -14.13 17.58 5.23
C LEU A 78 -13.16 18.72 4.89
N GLU A 79 -11.86 18.52 4.98
CA GLU A 79 -10.90 19.60 4.77
C GLU A 79 -10.28 19.52 3.37
N ASN A 80 -10.31 20.65 2.66
CA ASN A 80 -9.58 20.81 1.40
C ASN A 80 -8.12 21.13 1.72
N GLY A 81 -7.19 20.61 0.93
CA GLY A 81 -5.77 20.88 1.13
C GLY A 81 -4.84 19.88 0.49
N GLU A 82 -3.56 20.05 0.76
CA GLU A 82 -2.51 19.07 0.50
C GLU A 82 -2.45 18.08 1.66
N TYR A 83 -2.28 16.81 1.33
CA TYR A 83 -2.14 15.72 2.28
C TYR A 83 -0.93 14.86 1.92
N GLU A 84 -0.27 14.36 2.96
CA GLU A 84 0.76 13.34 2.88
C GLU A 84 0.26 12.06 3.53
N VAL A 85 0.45 10.92 2.87
CA VAL A 85 0.22 9.61 3.47
C VAL A 85 1.46 8.74 3.38
N VAL A 86 1.77 8.06 4.47
CA VAL A 86 2.83 7.05 4.58
C VAL A 86 2.20 5.74 5.04
N ALA A 87 2.67 4.61 4.51
CA ALA A 87 2.24 3.29 4.97
C ALA A 87 3.38 2.55 5.68
N ARG A 88 3.05 1.70 6.67
CA ARG A 88 3.99 0.76 7.26
C ARG A 88 3.42 -0.66 7.26
N ALA A 89 4.29 -1.65 7.08
CA ALA A 89 3.98 -3.06 7.25
C ALA A 89 4.82 -3.60 8.42
N ARG A 90 4.19 -4.37 9.29
CA ARG A 90 4.89 -5.20 10.27
C ARG A 90 4.85 -6.65 9.79
N GLN A 91 5.97 -7.34 9.87
CA GLN A 91 6.11 -8.74 9.49
C GLN A 91 6.12 -9.66 10.72
N GLN A 92 5.96 -10.96 10.50
CA GLN A 92 5.90 -11.95 11.58
C GLN A 92 7.18 -12.01 12.43
N ASP A 93 8.33 -11.69 11.85
CA ASP A 93 9.63 -11.63 12.54
C ASP A 93 9.85 -10.32 13.33
N GLY A 94 8.85 -9.43 13.35
CA GLY A 94 8.93 -8.11 13.98
C GLY A 94 9.54 -7.03 13.10
N THR A 95 10.02 -7.35 11.89
CA THR A 95 10.53 -6.37 10.93
C THR A 95 9.44 -5.37 10.56
N VAL A 96 9.79 -4.08 10.56
CA VAL A 96 8.91 -3.00 10.11
C VAL A 96 9.50 -2.35 8.87
N THR A 97 8.71 -2.29 7.80
CA THR A 97 9.05 -1.55 6.58
C THR A 97 8.09 -0.39 6.40
N VAL A 98 8.60 0.74 5.93
CA VAL A 98 7.84 1.98 5.72
C VAL A 98 7.93 2.35 4.24
N SER A 99 6.84 2.87 3.67
CA SER A 99 6.81 3.33 2.28
C SER A 99 7.45 4.71 2.14
N GLU A 100 7.81 5.08 0.92
CA GLU A 100 7.97 6.49 0.59
C GLU A 100 6.65 7.25 0.85
N PRO A 101 6.73 8.54 1.22
CA PRO A 101 5.55 9.40 1.29
C PRO A 101 4.82 9.50 -0.04
N ARG A 102 3.50 9.66 0.03
CA ARG A 102 2.62 9.91 -1.11
C ARG A 102 1.90 11.23 -0.86
N ILE A 103 2.12 12.20 -1.74
CA ILE A 103 1.40 13.48 -1.70
C ILE A 103 0.15 13.40 -2.57
N PHE A 104 -0.95 13.94 -2.08
CA PHE A 104 -2.22 14.07 -2.80
C PHE A 104 -2.98 15.31 -2.32
N PHE A 105 -4.05 15.66 -3.03
CA PHE A 105 -4.85 16.85 -2.74
C PHE A 105 -6.32 16.50 -2.54
N VAL A 106 -7.01 17.25 -1.71
CA VAL A 106 -8.47 17.22 -1.58
C VAL A 106 -9.03 18.55 -2.05
N LYS A 107 -9.90 18.52 -3.06
CA LYS A 107 -10.59 19.69 -3.60
C LYS A 107 -12.08 19.39 -3.73
N ARG A 108 -12.83 19.69 -2.69
CA ARG A 108 -14.29 19.64 -2.69
C ARG A 108 -14.85 20.89 -3.40
N PRO A 109 -15.93 20.72 -4.19
CA PRO A 109 -16.65 21.83 -4.81
C PRO A 109 -17.39 22.71 -3.79
#